data_AF-A0A3D0V285-F1
#
_entry.id   AF-A0A3D0V285-F1
#
_cell.length_a   1.000
_cell.length_b   1.000
_cell.length_c   1.000
_cell.angle_alpha   90.00
_cell.angle_beta   90.00
_cell.angle_gamma   90.00
#
_symmetry.space_group_name_H-M   'P 1'
#
loop_
_entity.id
_entity.type
_entity.pdbx_description
1 polymer ?
#
loop_
_entity_poly.entity_id
_entity_poly.type
_entity_poly.pdbx_seq_one_letter_code
_entity_poly.pdbx_strand_id
1 'polypeptide(L)'
;MFNFFKKDKSPIEEKPASLKERLVKSRQKLGSGLSTLLLGKKEINDDLLDELETLLITADIGINTTDKVLESVRKNASRKILKDSNNLYQFLKDELSKLLIEDNQLDTDIKETFVILV
;
A
#
# COMPACT_ATOMS: atom_id res chain seq x y z
N MET A 1 -3.25 24.67 -56.22
CA MET A 1 -3.89 25.23 -55.01
C MET A 1 -3.90 24.14 -53.94
N PHE A 2 -3.33 24.46 -52.78
CA PHE A 2 -3.40 23.77 -51.49
C PHE A 2 -2.76 22.38 -51.32
N ASN A 3 -1.64 22.42 -50.60
CA ASN A 3 -0.94 21.33 -49.95
C ASN A 3 -1.71 20.92 -48.68
N PHE A 4 -2.02 19.64 -48.48
CA PHE A 4 -2.50 19.13 -47.19
C PHE A 4 -1.73 17.85 -46.85
N PHE A 5 -0.58 18.05 -46.23
CA PHE A 5 0.12 17.06 -45.42
C PHE A 5 -0.87 16.37 -44.46
N LYS A 6 -1.30 15.17 -44.81
CA LYS A 6 -1.82 14.21 -43.82
C LYS A 6 -0.62 13.70 -43.04
N LYS A 7 -0.36 14.37 -41.92
CA LYS A 7 0.45 13.83 -40.83
C LYS A 7 -0.25 12.57 -40.35
N ASP A 8 0.30 11.40 -40.69
CA ASP A 8 -0.01 10.14 -40.02
C ASP A 8 0.35 10.29 -38.54
N LYS A 9 -0.60 10.84 -37.76
CA LYS A 9 -0.66 10.56 -36.33
C LYS A 9 -1.42 9.24 -36.23
N SER A 10 -0.69 8.13 -36.26
CA SER A 10 -1.13 6.94 -35.55
C SER A 10 -1.65 7.38 -34.18
N PRO A 11 -2.83 6.94 -33.72
CA PRO A 11 -3.29 7.27 -32.38
C PRO A 11 -2.18 6.85 -31.42
N ILE A 12 -1.63 7.81 -30.68
CA ILE A 12 -0.70 7.52 -29.59
C ILE A 12 -1.56 6.78 -28.59
N GLU A 13 -1.47 5.45 -28.56
CA GLU A 13 -2.03 4.64 -27.47
C GLU A 13 -1.30 5.09 -26.21
N GLU A 14 -1.89 6.07 -25.50
CA GLU A 14 -1.43 6.45 -24.17
C GLU A 14 -1.64 5.25 -23.27
N LYS A 15 -0.55 4.52 -23.01
CA LYS A 15 -0.55 3.40 -22.10
C LYS A 15 -1.06 3.89 -20.74
N PRO A 16 -2.11 3.29 -20.18
CA PRO A 16 -2.66 3.74 -18.90
C PRO A 16 -1.56 3.69 -17.85
N ALA A 17 -1.47 4.75 -17.04
CA ALA A 17 -0.51 4.84 -15.95
C ALA A 17 -0.61 3.60 -15.06
N SER A 18 0.53 2.99 -14.78
CA SER A 18 0.63 1.81 -13.93
C SER A 18 0.04 2.09 -12.55
N LEU A 19 -0.43 1.05 -11.86
CA LEU A 19 -0.92 1.18 -10.48
C LEU A 19 0.15 1.83 -9.57
N LYS A 20 1.43 1.52 -9.80
CA LYS A 20 2.56 2.11 -9.07
C LYS A 20 2.65 3.63 -9.25
N GLU A 21 2.41 4.14 -10.45
CA GLU A 21 2.40 5.58 -10.75
C GLU A 21 1.19 6.26 -10.12
N ARG A 22 0.02 5.60 -10.20
CA ARG A 22 -1.22 6.11 -9.60
C ARG A 22 -1.16 6.19 -8.07
N LEU A 23 -0.41 5.28 -7.43
CA LEU A 23 -0.24 5.22 -5.97
C LEU A 23 0.95 6.03 -5.43
N VAL A 24 1.61 6.87 -6.23
CA VAL A 24 2.80 7.64 -5.79
C VAL A 24 2.51 8.48 -4.55
N LYS A 25 1.36 9.17 -4.48
CA LYS A 25 1.01 10.03 -3.35
C LYS A 25 0.84 9.23 -2.06
N SER A 26 0.10 8.13 -2.10
CA SER A 26 -0.08 7.24 -0.94
C SER A 26 1.24 6.63 -0.49
N ARG A 27 2.07 6.18 -1.45
CA ARG A 27 3.42 5.65 -1.17
C ARG A 27 4.31 6.70 -0.52
N GLN A 28 4.23 7.96 -0.95
CA GLN A 28 4.97 9.05 -0.33
C GLN A 28 4.47 9.29 1.09
N LYS A 29 3.17 9.51 1.30
CA LYS A 29 2.58 9.80 2.63
C LYS A 29 2.91 8.72 3.67
N LEU A 30 2.70 7.45 3.34
CA LEU A 30 3.00 6.33 4.23
C LEU A 30 4.50 6.05 4.33
N GLY A 31 5.19 5.97 3.19
CA GLY A 31 6.59 5.57 3.14
C GLY A 31 7.53 6.59 3.79
N SER A 32 7.33 7.89 3.55
CA SER A 32 8.14 8.93 4.18
C SER A 32 7.83 9.06 5.67
N GLY A 33 6.55 8.95 6.06
CA GLY A 33 6.13 8.94 7.46
C GLY A 33 6.79 7.80 8.24
N LEU A 34 6.71 6.56 7.73
CA LEU A 34 7.35 5.40 8.34
C LEU A 34 8.87 5.57 8.40
N SER A 35 9.50 6.05 7.33
CA SER A 35 10.95 6.26 7.32
C SER A 35 11.38 7.27 8.39
N THR A 36 10.65 8.37 8.52
CA THR A 36 10.94 9.44 9.49
C THR A 36 10.79 8.93 10.93
N LEU A 37 9.69 8.22 11.18
CA LEU A 37 9.38 7.63 12.48
C LEU A 37 10.48 6.64 12.92
N LEU A 38 10.92 5.79 11.99
CA LEU A 38 11.88 4.71 12.26
C LEU A 38 13.34 5.17 12.31
N LEU A 39 13.69 6.28 11.64
CA LEU A 39 15.02 6.90 11.75
C LEU A 39 15.24 7.57 13.11
N GLY A 40 14.16 8.03 13.77
CA GLY A 40 14.22 8.77 15.03
C GLY A 40 14.27 7.89 16.29
N LYS A 41 13.85 6.63 16.22
CA LYS A 41 13.69 5.75 17.40
C LYS A 41 14.47 4.46 17.19
N LYS A 42 15.26 4.05 18.20
CA LYS A 42 16.08 2.81 18.16
C LYS A 42 15.37 1.59 18.73
N GLU A 43 14.34 1.80 19.52
CA GLU A 43 13.62 0.76 20.24
C GLU A 43 12.12 0.87 19.96
N ILE A 44 11.46 -0.29 19.96
CA ILE A 44 10.01 -0.37 19.83
C ILE A 44 9.40 -0.19 21.23
N ASN A 45 9.12 1.07 21.58
CA ASN A 45 8.47 1.48 22.82
C ASN A 45 7.02 1.93 22.56
N ASP A 46 6.26 2.21 23.63
CA ASP A 46 4.86 2.62 23.49
C ASP A 46 4.72 3.94 22.71
N ASP A 47 5.60 4.92 22.93
CA ASP A 47 5.58 6.18 22.16
C ASP A 47 5.69 5.95 20.65
N LEU A 48 6.57 5.04 20.21
CA LEU A 48 6.71 4.68 18.79
C LEU A 48 5.42 4.06 18.25
N LEU A 49 4.76 3.23 19.05
CA LEU A 49 3.53 2.55 18.63
C LEU A 49 2.35 3.52 18.52
N ASP A 50 2.27 4.51 19.41
CA ASP A 50 1.23 5.56 19.36
C ASP A 50 1.43 6.50 18.15
N GLU A 51 2.69 6.86 17.85
CA GLU A 51 3.04 7.63 16.65
C GLU A 51 2.73 6.81 15.37
N LEU A 52 2.99 5.50 15.38
CA LEU A 52 2.67 4.59 14.29
C LEU A 52 1.16 4.45 14.08
N GLU A 53 0.37 4.35 15.15
CA GLU A 53 -1.09 4.32 15.10
C GLU A 53 -1.64 5.54 14.38
N THR A 54 -1.21 6.73 14.83
CA THR A 54 -1.62 8.02 14.26
C THR A 54 -1.30 8.08 12.77
N LEU A 55 -0.12 7.62 12.38
CA LEU A 55 0.31 7.57 10.98
C LEU A 55 -0.59 6.65 10.13
N LEU A 56 -0.88 5.44 10.61
CA LEU A 56 -1.70 4.47 9.88
C LEU A 56 -3.15 4.95 9.73
N ILE A 57 -3.76 5.49 10.79
CA ILE A 57 -5.11 6.06 10.73
C ILE A 57 -5.16 7.22 9.74
N THR A 58 -4.20 8.15 9.80
CA THR A 58 -4.13 9.31 8.90
C THR A 58 -3.94 8.89 7.44
N ALA A 59 -3.40 7.69 7.19
CA ALA A 59 -3.20 7.15 5.86
C ALA A 59 -4.38 6.35 5.30
N ASP A 60 -5.58 6.52 5.88
CA ASP A 60 -6.83 5.89 5.43
C ASP A 60 -6.84 4.35 5.59
N ILE A 61 -6.05 3.80 6.52
CA ILE A 61 -6.04 2.35 6.84
C ILE A 61 -7.27 1.95 7.68
N GLY A 62 -7.76 2.88 8.52
CA GLY A 62 -8.89 2.67 9.42
C GLY A 62 -8.51 2.02 10.76
N ILE A 63 -9.30 2.32 11.81
CA ILE A 63 -9.02 1.94 13.21
C ILE A 63 -8.84 0.43 13.36
N ASN A 64 -9.84 -0.36 12.97
CA ASN A 64 -9.83 -1.81 13.14
C ASN A 64 -8.63 -2.50 12.47
N THR A 65 -8.18 -1.99 11.33
CA THR A 65 -7.04 -2.54 10.59
C THR A 65 -5.73 -2.15 11.27
N THR A 66 -5.61 -0.89 11.70
CA THR A 66 -4.48 -0.38 12.46
C THR A 66 -4.29 -1.17 13.76
N ASP A 67 -5.36 -1.40 14.53
CA ASP A 67 -5.30 -2.17 15.79
C ASP A 67 -4.68 -3.56 15.58
N LYS A 68 -5.15 -4.29 14.56
CA LYS A 68 -4.62 -5.62 14.21
C LYS A 68 -3.13 -5.58 13.89
N VAL A 69 -2.70 -4.57 13.15
CA VAL A 69 -1.28 -4.40 12.78
C VAL A 69 -0.45 -4.11 14.04
N LEU A 70 -0.90 -3.21 14.92
CA LEU A 70 -0.20 -2.85 16.16
C LEU A 70 -0.11 -4.02 17.15
N GLU A 71 -1.18 -4.81 17.30
CA GLU A 71 -1.15 -6.04 18.10
C GLU A 71 -0.09 -7.02 17.58
N SER A 72 0.00 -7.18 16.26
CA SER A 72 1.00 -8.04 15.62
C SER A 72 2.43 -7.52 15.85
N VAL A 73 2.64 -6.21 15.76
CA VAL A 73 3.93 -5.57 16.09
C VAL A 73 4.30 -5.82 17.55
N ARG A 74 3.41 -5.52 18.51
CA ARG A 74 3.63 -5.73 19.96
C ARG A 74 4.00 -7.18 20.26
N LYS A 75 3.27 -8.13 19.68
CA LYS A 75 3.51 -9.58 19.83
C LYS A 75 4.89 -9.99 19.30
N ASN A 76 5.32 -9.47 18.15
CA ASN A 76 6.61 -9.85 17.56
C ASN A 76 7.80 -9.10 18.18
N ALA A 77 7.60 -7.87 18.67
CA ALA A 77 8.58 -7.14 19.46
C ALA A 77 8.86 -7.86 20.80
N SER A 78 7.82 -8.29 21.52
CA SER A 78 7.97 -9.02 22.80
C SER A 78 8.76 -10.34 22.65
N ARG A 79 8.69 -10.98 21.48
CA ARG A 79 9.44 -12.20 21.14
C ARG A 79 10.90 -11.95 20.75
N LYS A 80 11.38 -10.70 20.84
CA LYS A 80 12.72 -10.25 20.38
C LYS A 80 13.00 -10.56 18.90
N ILE A 81 11.95 -10.69 18.09
CA ILE A 81 12.05 -10.91 16.64
C ILE A 81 12.31 -9.56 15.95
N LEU A 82 11.70 -8.49 16.45
CA LEU A 82 11.91 -7.13 15.97
C LEU A 82 12.94 -6.44 16.88
N LYS A 83 14.22 -6.47 16.49
CA LYS A 83 15.32 -5.87 17.28
C LYS A 83 15.71 -4.46 16.83
N ASP A 84 15.34 -4.07 15.62
CA ASP A 84 15.67 -2.75 15.06
C ASP A 84 14.54 -2.21 14.17
N SER A 85 14.62 -0.91 13.89
CA SER A 85 13.62 -0.16 13.12
C SER A 85 13.56 -0.57 11.64
N ASN A 86 14.64 -1.12 11.08
CA ASN A 86 14.66 -1.66 9.72
C ASN A 86 13.81 -2.94 9.61
N ASN A 87 13.92 -3.82 10.61
CA ASN A 87 13.09 -5.01 10.71
C ASN A 87 11.62 -4.64 10.93
N LEU A 88 11.32 -3.55 11.65
CA LEU A 88 9.95 -3.08 11.82
C LEU A 88 9.34 -2.60 10.49
N TYR A 89 10.08 -1.86 9.65
CA TYR A 89 9.58 -1.45 8.33
C TYR A 89 9.16 -2.64 7.47
N GLN A 90 10.06 -3.62 7.35
CA GLN A 90 9.81 -4.82 6.55
C GLN A 90 8.66 -5.64 7.14
N PHE A 91 8.62 -5.79 8.45
CA PHE A 91 7.54 -6.47 9.15
C PHE A 91 6.17 -5.82 8.88
N LEU A 92 6.08 -4.48 8.96
CA LEU A 92 4.83 -3.76 8.69
C LEU A 92 4.37 -3.96 7.24
N LYS A 93 5.30 -3.92 6.29
CA LYS A 93 5.00 -4.18 4.89
C LYS A 93 4.43 -5.58 4.69
N ASP A 94 5.04 -6.59 5.31
CA ASP A 94 4.58 -7.97 5.21
C ASP A 94 3.22 -8.16 5.89
N GLU A 95 3.01 -7.55 7.05
CA GLU A 95 1.75 -7.66 7.80
C GLU A 95 0.59 -6.98 7.06
N LEU A 96 0.80 -5.78 6.53
CA LEU A 96 -0.20 -5.09 5.71
C LEU A 96 -0.51 -5.86 4.42
N SER A 97 0.50 -6.50 3.82
CA SER A 97 0.29 -7.30 2.61
C SER A 97 -0.61 -8.51 2.87
N LYS A 98 -0.48 -9.17 4.03
CA LYS A 98 -1.33 -10.31 4.42
C LYS A 98 -2.81 -9.95 4.60
N LEU A 99 -3.12 -8.66 4.79
CA LEU A 99 -4.50 -8.19 4.92
C LEU A 99 -5.19 -8.03 3.57
N LEU A 100 -4.42 -8.00 2.47
CA LEU A 100 -4.96 -7.94 1.13
C LEU A 100 -5.49 -9.32 0.74
N ILE A 101 -6.66 -9.33 0.08
CA ILE A 101 -7.24 -10.55 -0.47
C ILE A 101 -6.50 -10.86 -1.78
N GLU A 102 -5.87 -12.03 -1.85
CA GLU A 102 -5.11 -12.45 -3.04
C GLU A 102 -5.99 -13.13 -4.10
N ASP A 103 -7.09 -13.77 -3.69
CA ASP A 103 -7.97 -14.60 -4.55
C ASP A 103 -9.36 -13.98 -4.76
N ASN A 104 -9.42 -12.78 -5.32
CA ASN A 104 -10.67 -12.07 -5.62
C ASN A 104 -10.89 -11.87 -7.13
N GLN A 105 -10.28 -12.71 -7.96
CA GLN A 105 -10.51 -12.64 -9.40
C GLN A 105 -11.94 -13.08 -9.73
N LEU A 106 -12.58 -12.31 -10.61
CA LEU A 106 -13.84 -12.72 -11.19
C LEU A 106 -13.58 -13.99 -12.02
N ASP A 107 -14.22 -15.10 -11.63
CA ASP A 107 -14.25 -16.29 -12.47
C ASP A 107 -15.06 -15.96 -13.73
N THR A 108 -14.39 -15.99 -14.88
CA THR A 108 -15.01 -15.72 -16.18
C THR A 108 -15.15 -16.97 -17.03
N ASP A 109 -14.68 -18.13 -16.55
CA ASP A 109 -14.80 -19.43 -17.24
C ASP A 109 -16.11 -20.16 -16.90
N ILE A 110 -17.08 -19.41 -16.37
CA ILE A 110 -18.45 -19.87 -16.17
C ILE A 110 -19.19 -19.85 -17.51
N LYS A 111 -19.74 -21.00 -17.92
CA LYS A 111 -20.49 -21.16 -19.18
C LYS A 111 -21.87 -20.50 -19.19
N GLU A 112 -22.23 -19.80 -18.12
CA GLU A 112 -23.52 -19.17 -17.91
C GLU A 112 -23.41 -17.67 -18.13
N THR A 113 -24.46 -17.05 -18.68
CA THR A 113 -24.50 -15.58 -18.79
C THR A 113 -24.54 -14.96 -17.40
N PHE A 114 -23.57 -14.10 -17.08
CA PHE A 114 -23.54 -13.35 -15.83
C PHE A 114 -23.68 -11.84 -16.09
N VAL A 115 -24.25 -11.14 -15.11
CA VAL A 115 -24.41 -9.68 -15.11
C VAL A 115 -23.50 -9.10 -14.03
N ILE A 116 -22.58 -8.23 -14.42
CA ILE A 116 -21.79 -7.45 -13.47
C ILE A 116 -22.56 -6.17 -13.16
N LEU A 117 -23.08 -6.08 -11.94
CA LEU A 117 -23.63 -4.82 -11.43
C LEU A 117 -22.46 -4.03 -10.82
N VAL A 118 -22.22 -2.83 -11.35
CA VAL A 118 -21.16 -1.92 -10.91
C VAL A 118 -21.78 -0.78 -10.12
#